data_AF-A0A0C5X5H2-F1
#
_entry.id   AF-A0A0C5X5H2-F1
#
_cell.length_a   1.000
_cell.length_b   1.000
_cell.length_c   1.000
_cell.angle_alpha   90.00
_cell.angle_beta   90.00
_cell.angle_gamma   90.00
#
_symmetry.space_group_name_H-M   'P 1'
#
loop_
_entity.id
_entity.type
_entity.pdbx_description
1 polymer ?
#
loop_
_entity_poly.entity_id
_entity_poly.type
_entity_poly.pdbx_seq_one_letter_code
_entity_poly.pdbx_strand_id
1 'polypeptide(L)'
;MTENCLKKVISGEYPNLQFFNRVPGYFGCDDRAGFWNSVLFFNFVPSIVGARSEWNNNGTKEQNEAGRARVQRILDKYKPDKLFVFTKKGWDQFPPTLEDQKVRPLVEPLNWHTYQTASGHEVKAIGLPHPDRAKKATQIERVKALMAS
;
A
#
# COMPACT_ATOMS: atom_id res chain seq x y z
N MET A 1 -22.27 -5.99 12.40
CA MET A 1 -21.43 -5.03 13.15
C MET A 1 -20.23 -4.55 12.32
N THR A 2 -19.53 -5.46 11.61
CA THR A 2 -18.33 -5.16 10.80
C THR A 2 -18.60 -4.25 9.60
N GLU A 3 -19.69 -4.47 8.87
CA GLU A 3 -20.02 -3.68 7.66
C GLU A 3 -20.28 -2.20 7.97
N ASN A 4 -21.06 -1.92 9.02
CA ASN A 4 -21.30 -0.54 9.46
C ASN A 4 -19.99 0.14 9.84
N CYS A 5 -19.12 -0.53 10.61
CA CYS A 5 -17.82 0.02 10.95
C CYS A 5 -16.98 0.35 9.69
N LEU A 6 -16.94 -0.55 8.71
CA LEU A 6 -16.23 -0.32 7.45
C LEU A 6 -16.80 0.88 6.68
N LYS A 7 -18.14 1.01 6.58
CA LYS A 7 -18.78 2.17 5.95
C LYS A 7 -18.34 3.48 6.60
N LYS A 8 -18.25 3.51 7.93
CA LYS A 8 -17.77 4.68 8.69
C LYS A 8 -16.28 4.98 8.49
N VAL A 9 -15.45 3.95 8.33
CA VAL A 9 -14.02 4.09 8.03
C VAL A 9 -13.83 4.71 6.65
N ILE A 10 -14.49 4.16 5.62
CA ILE A 10 -14.28 4.59 4.23
C ILE A 10 -14.97 5.91 3.90
N SER A 11 -16.07 6.26 4.57
CA SER A 11 -16.66 7.60 4.49
C SER A 11 -15.83 8.65 5.25
N GLY A 12 -14.98 8.18 6.16
CA GLY A 12 -14.14 8.99 7.03
C GLY A 12 -14.92 9.73 8.12
N GLU A 13 -15.98 9.09 8.62
CA GLU A 13 -16.67 9.48 9.86
C GLU A 13 -15.75 9.35 11.09
N TYR A 14 -14.68 8.55 10.99
CA TYR A 14 -13.63 8.47 12.00
C TYR A 14 -12.45 9.41 11.67
N PRO A 15 -12.35 10.61 12.27
CA PRO A 15 -11.34 11.60 11.91
C PRO A 15 -9.91 11.18 12.26
N ASN A 16 -9.77 10.30 13.27
CA ASN A 16 -8.48 9.85 13.76
C ASN A 16 -7.81 8.79 12.85
N LEU A 17 -8.54 8.26 11.86
CA LEU A 17 -8.01 7.29 10.90
C LEU A 17 -7.36 7.99 9.70
N GLN A 18 -6.24 8.67 9.95
CA GLN A 18 -5.56 9.54 8.99
C GLN A 18 -5.19 8.83 7.68
N PHE A 19 -4.83 7.56 7.72
CA PHE A 19 -4.55 6.77 6.51
C PHE A 19 -5.75 6.79 5.55
N PHE A 20 -6.91 6.35 6.02
CA PHE A 20 -8.13 6.24 5.22
C PHE A 20 -8.66 7.59 4.75
N ASN A 21 -8.43 8.63 5.55
CA ASN A 21 -8.87 10.00 5.25
C ASN A 21 -7.96 10.73 4.24
N ARG A 22 -6.66 10.38 4.17
CA ARG A 22 -5.69 11.09 3.33
C ARG A 22 -5.49 10.46 1.96
N VAL A 23 -5.43 9.13 1.90
CA VAL A 23 -5.06 8.40 0.67
C VAL A 23 -5.95 8.74 -0.52
N PRO A 24 -7.30 8.79 -0.42
CA PRO A 24 -8.14 9.16 -1.56
C PRO A 24 -7.75 10.51 -2.18
N GLY A 25 -7.42 11.48 -1.34
CA GLY A 25 -6.99 12.81 -1.77
C GLY A 25 -5.63 12.83 -2.49
N TYR A 26 -4.76 11.83 -2.31
CA TYR A 26 -3.52 11.71 -3.09
C TYR A 26 -3.81 11.38 -4.55
N PHE A 27 -4.92 10.68 -4.82
CA PHE A 27 -5.39 10.32 -6.15
C PHE A 27 -6.39 11.34 -6.73
N GLY A 28 -6.59 12.48 -6.06
CA GLY A 28 -7.54 13.51 -6.50
C GLY A 28 -9.01 13.12 -6.33
N CYS A 29 -9.32 12.15 -5.48
CA CYS A 29 -10.69 11.71 -5.23
C CYS A 29 -11.26 12.37 -3.97
N ASP A 30 -12.29 13.21 -4.15
CA ASP A 30 -13.04 13.82 -3.06
C ASP A 30 -14.12 12.89 -2.48
N ASP A 31 -14.68 12.00 -3.32
CA ASP A 31 -15.52 10.88 -2.87
C ASP A 31 -14.65 9.76 -2.31
N ARG A 32 -14.47 9.80 -0.98
CA ARG A 32 -13.69 8.80 -0.24
C ARG A 32 -14.28 7.40 -0.32
N ALA A 33 -15.59 7.27 -0.21
CA ALA A 33 -16.24 5.96 -0.24
C ALA A 33 -16.17 5.35 -1.64
N GLY A 34 -16.42 6.15 -2.68
CA GLY A 34 -16.23 5.75 -4.08
C GLY A 34 -14.79 5.29 -4.35
N PHE A 35 -13.79 6.04 -3.89
CA PHE A 35 -12.38 5.64 -4.01
C PHE A 35 -12.13 4.27 -3.40
N TRP A 36 -12.49 4.05 -2.12
CA TRP A 36 -12.21 2.78 -1.45
C TRP A 36 -12.97 1.59 -2.05
N ASN A 37 -14.14 1.82 -2.63
CA ASN A 37 -14.88 0.79 -3.35
C ASN A 37 -14.30 0.47 -4.74
N SER A 38 -13.43 1.33 -5.27
CA SER A 38 -12.78 1.15 -6.58
C SER A 38 -11.39 0.51 -6.51
N VAL A 39 -10.84 0.32 -5.30
CA VAL A 39 -9.48 -0.18 -5.10
C VAL A 39 -9.45 -1.41 -4.20
N LEU A 40 -8.42 -2.23 -4.39
CA LEU A 40 -8.08 -3.28 -3.43
C LEU A 40 -7.17 -2.71 -2.36
N PHE A 41 -7.67 -2.63 -1.13
CA PHE A 41 -6.87 -2.24 0.03
C PHE A 41 -6.50 -3.44 0.89
N PHE A 42 -5.23 -3.52 1.29
CA PHE A 42 -4.80 -4.48 2.29
C PHE A 42 -3.54 -4.05 3.05
N ASN A 43 -3.46 -4.42 4.33
CA ASN A 43 -2.20 -4.38 5.09
C ASN A 43 -1.30 -5.55 4.70
N PHE A 44 0.02 -5.37 4.70
CA PHE A 44 0.97 -6.44 4.38
C PHE A 44 0.82 -7.64 5.34
N VAL A 45 1.00 -7.41 6.65
CA VAL A 45 0.75 -8.41 7.68
C VAL A 45 -0.76 -8.47 7.97
N PRO A 46 -1.39 -9.66 7.91
CA PRO A 46 -2.84 -9.81 8.14
C PRO A 46 -3.23 -9.86 9.63
N SER A 47 -2.29 -9.61 10.53
CA SER A 47 -2.45 -9.66 11.99
C SER A 47 -1.85 -8.43 12.66
N ILE A 48 -2.25 -8.17 13.90
CA ILE A 48 -1.67 -7.10 14.71
C ILE A 48 -0.19 -7.40 14.97
N VAL A 49 0.67 -6.43 14.71
CA VAL A 49 2.11 -6.48 15.00
C VAL A 49 2.31 -6.09 16.47
N GLY A 50 1.82 -6.90 17.39
CA GLY A 50 1.97 -6.69 18.83
C GLY A 50 1.52 -5.33 19.38
N ALA A 51 2.03 -4.99 20.56
CA ALA A 51 1.83 -3.68 21.18
C ALA A 51 2.62 -2.58 20.45
N ARG A 52 2.26 -1.32 20.70
CA ARG A 52 2.89 -0.16 20.03
C ARG A 52 4.41 -0.10 20.18
N SER A 53 4.95 -0.59 21.30
CA SER A 53 6.40 -0.70 21.56
C SER A 53 7.10 -1.66 20.58
N GLU A 54 6.37 -2.62 20.02
CA GLU A 54 6.89 -3.70 19.16
C GLU A 54 6.74 -3.38 17.67
N TRP A 55 6.06 -2.28 17.31
CA TRP A 55 5.83 -1.88 15.91
C TRP A 55 7.12 -1.63 15.12
N ASN A 56 8.23 -1.33 15.81
CA ASN A 56 9.54 -1.16 15.17
C ASN A 56 10.13 -2.47 14.63
N ASN A 57 9.63 -3.62 15.09
CA ASN A 57 10.14 -4.94 14.69
C ASN A 57 9.67 -5.37 13.29
N ASN A 58 8.74 -4.62 12.67
CA ASN A 58 8.16 -4.93 11.35
C ASN A 58 7.54 -6.34 11.28
N GLY A 59 6.96 -6.84 12.37
CA GLY A 59 6.38 -8.18 12.45
C GLY A 59 7.40 -9.28 12.76
N THR A 60 6.92 -10.43 13.23
CA THR A 60 7.75 -11.63 13.37
C THR A 60 8.13 -12.20 12.00
N LYS A 61 9.07 -13.15 11.97
CA LYS A 61 9.45 -13.84 10.74
C LYS A 61 8.23 -14.50 10.09
N GLU A 62 7.41 -15.18 10.87
CA GLU A 62 6.21 -15.90 10.43
C GLU A 62 5.16 -14.92 9.88
N GLN A 63 4.99 -13.77 10.53
CA GLN A 63 4.11 -12.71 10.06
C GLN A 63 4.56 -12.14 8.71
N ASN A 64 5.87 -11.97 8.52
CA ASN A 64 6.44 -11.48 7.28
C ASN A 64 6.36 -12.53 6.15
N GLU A 65 6.57 -13.81 6.45
CA GLU A 65 6.35 -14.91 5.50
C GLU A 65 4.88 -14.99 5.06
N ALA A 66 3.94 -14.90 6.01
CA ALA A 66 2.52 -14.85 5.71
C ALA A 66 2.14 -13.60 4.89
N GLY A 67 2.77 -12.46 5.17
CA GLY A 67 2.62 -11.22 4.41
C GLY A 67 3.07 -11.37 2.95
N ARG A 68 4.25 -11.96 2.71
CA ARG A 68 4.76 -12.24 1.35
C ARG A 68 3.84 -13.15 0.57
N ALA A 69 3.45 -14.28 1.16
CA ALA A 69 2.52 -15.22 0.53
C ALA A 69 1.17 -14.55 0.21
N ARG A 70 0.70 -13.67 1.09
CA ARG A 70 -0.54 -12.92 0.90
C ARG A 70 -0.46 -11.92 -0.26
N VAL A 71 0.64 -11.19 -0.39
CA VAL A 71 0.87 -10.28 -1.54
C VAL A 71 0.77 -11.08 -2.84
N GLN A 72 1.57 -12.15 -2.98
CA GLN A 72 1.59 -12.96 -4.20
C GLN A 72 0.20 -13.47 -4.58
N ARG A 73 -0.52 -14.06 -3.62
CA ARG A 73 -1.88 -14.55 -3.83
C ARG A 73 -2.86 -13.46 -4.29
N ILE A 74 -2.75 -12.24 -3.76
CA ILE A 74 -3.61 -11.12 -4.16
C ILE A 74 -3.29 -10.69 -5.60
N LEU A 75 -2.01 -10.57 -5.93
CA LEU A 75 -1.57 -10.21 -7.28
C LEU A 75 -2.03 -11.26 -8.31
N ASP A 76 -1.83 -12.54 -8.01
CA ASP A 76 -2.24 -13.64 -8.90
C ASP A 76 -3.76 -13.69 -9.11
N LYS A 77 -4.53 -13.45 -8.04
CA LYS A 77 -6.00 -13.53 -8.08
C LYS A 77 -6.62 -12.35 -8.80
N TYR A 78 -6.19 -11.13 -8.48
CA TYR A 78 -6.88 -9.92 -8.92
C TYR A 78 -6.18 -9.20 -10.08
N LYS A 79 -4.91 -9.51 -10.35
CA LYS A 79 -4.13 -8.98 -11.48
C LYS A 79 -4.26 -7.47 -11.66
N PRO A 80 -4.02 -6.65 -10.61
CA PRO A 80 -4.09 -5.21 -10.76
C PRO A 80 -2.99 -4.70 -11.70
N ASP A 81 -3.20 -3.55 -12.35
CA ASP A 81 -2.15 -2.94 -13.17
C ASP A 81 -1.07 -2.25 -12.32
N LYS A 82 -1.50 -1.62 -11.21
CA LYS A 82 -0.64 -0.81 -10.33
C LYS A 82 -0.82 -1.21 -8.86
N LEU A 83 0.28 -1.27 -8.12
CA LEU A 83 0.35 -1.49 -6.67
C LEU A 83 1.09 -0.33 -5.98
N PHE A 84 0.38 0.42 -5.15
CA PHE A 84 0.98 1.46 -4.31
C PHE A 84 1.23 0.93 -2.90
N VAL A 85 2.49 0.94 -2.47
CA VAL A 85 2.91 0.43 -1.16
C VAL A 85 3.27 1.57 -0.23
N PHE A 86 2.37 1.89 0.70
CA PHE A 86 2.57 2.95 1.69
C PHE A 86 3.37 2.45 2.88
N THR A 87 4.70 2.62 2.86
CA THR A 87 5.58 2.16 3.95
C THR A 87 6.81 3.05 4.12
N LYS A 88 7.44 2.98 5.30
CA LYS A 88 8.74 3.63 5.55
C LYS A 88 9.92 2.67 5.34
N LYS A 89 9.76 1.41 5.74
CA LYS A 89 10.83 0.41 5.75
C LYS A 89 10.38 -0.98 5.28
N GLY A 90 9.08 -1.19 5.10
CA GLY A 90 8.51 -2.51 4.86
C GLY A 90 8.73 -3.04 3.45
N TRP A 91 9.22 -2.23 2.50
CA TRP A 91 9.42 -2.67 1.12
C TRP A 91 10.35 -3.89 1.03
N ASP A 92 11.43 -3.92 1.80
CA ASP A 92 12.37 -5.06 1.79
C ASP A 92 11.75 -6.38 2.28
N GLN A 93 10.57 -6.32 2.92
CA GLN A 93 9.85 -7.50 3.37
C GLN A 93 8.91 -8.06 2.29
N PHE A 94 8.62 -7.30 1.23
CA PHE A 94 7.78 -7.75 0.13
C PHE A 94 8.47 -8.84 -0.70
N PRO A 95 7.71 -9.61 -1.50
CA PRO A 95 8.30 -10.52 -2.47
C PRO A 95 9.29 -9.79 -3.40
N PRO A 96 10.27 -10.51 -3.98
CA PRO A 96 11.20 -9.94 -4.94
C PRO A 96 10.47 -9.50 -6.23
N THR A 97 10.96 -8.43 -6.83
CA THR A 97 10.51 -7.90 -8.13
C THR A 97 11.41 -8.39 -9.25
N LEU A 98 11.03 -8.19 -10.51
CA LEU A 98 11.84 -8.57 -11.68
C LEU A 98 13.11 -7.72 -11.83
N GLU A 99 13.09 -6.48 -11.34
CA GLU A 99 14.24 -5.60 -11.39
C GLU A 99 15.29 -6.06 -10.36
N ASP A 100 16.52 -6.25 -10.82
CA ASP A 100 17.72 -6.65 -10.03
C ASP A 100 18.17 -5.62 -8.96
N GLN A 101 17.33 -4.66 -8.59
CA GLN A 101 17.82 -3.40 -8.03
C GLN A 101 18.03 -3.38 -6.51
N LYS A 102 19.17 -2.80 -6.14
CA LYS A 102 19.55 -2.33 -4.79
C LYS A 102 18.79 -1.06 -4.35
N VAL A 103 18.06 -0.43 -5.27
CA VAL A 103 17.33 0.82 -5.01
C VAL A 103 15.93 0.48 -4.51
N ARG A 104 15.62 0.92 -3.29
CA ARG A 104 14.26 0.81 -2.75
C ARG A 104 13.40 1.87 -3.43
N PRO A 105 12.16 1.60 -3.80
CA PRO A 105 11.30 2.55 -4.50
C PRO A 105 10.88 3.77 -3.67
N LEU A 106 11.35 3.89 -2.43
CA LEU A 106 11.20 5.09 -1.60
C LEU A 106 12.35 6.10 -1.80
N VAL A 107 13.32 5.80 -2.66
CA VAL A 107 14.48 6.66 -2.96
C VAL A 107 14.19 7.42 -4.25
N GLU A 108 14.40 8.73 -4.23
CA GLU A 108 14.26 9.57 -5.42
C GLU A 108 15.43 9.33 -6.40
N PRO A 109 15.18 9.28 -7.72
CA PRO A 109 13.86 9.37 -8.36
C PRO A 109 13.02 8.11 -8.12
N LEU A 110 11.73 8.29 -7.83
CA LEU A 110 10.81 7.15 -7.67
C LEU A 110 10.72 6.33 -8.97
N ASN A 111 10.92 5.02 -8.87
CA ASN A 111 10.86 4.11 -10.00
C ASN A 111 9.79 3.04 -9.80
N TRP A 112 9.12 2.67 -10.88
CA TRP A 112 8.25 1.49 -10.91
C TRP A 112 9.09 0.22 -10.87
N HIS A 113 8.64 -0.74 -10.07
CA HIS A 113 9.11 -2.11 -10.07
C HIS A 113 8.02 -3.02 -10.63
N THR A 114 8.36 -4.25 -10.99
CA THR A 114 7.46 -5.18 -11.65
C THR A 114 7.37 -6.47 -10.86
N TYR A 115 6.14 -6.85 -10.50
CA TYR A 115 5.81 -8.20 -10.11
C TYR A 115 5.25 -8.95 -11.30
N GLN A 116 5.65 -10.21 -11.46
CA GLN A 116 5.00 -11.11 -12.41
C GLN A 116 4.05 -12.04 -11.65
N THR A 117 2.81 -12.09 -12.10
CA THR A 117 1.84 -13.08 -11.58
C THR A 117 2.12 -14.46 -12.16
N ALA A 118 1.60 -15.51 -11.54
CA ALA A 118 1.65 -16.88 -12.05
C ALA A 118 1.04 -17.02 -13.47
N SER A 119 0.16 -16.09 -13.88
CA SER A 119 -0.43 -16.05 -15.21
C SER A 119 0.37 -15.25 -16.25
N GLY A 120 1.52 -14.70 -15.87
CA GLY A 120 2.36 -13.86 -16.73
C GLY A 120 1.98 -12.37 -16.75
N HIS A 121 0.84 -11.97 -16.16
CA HIS A 121 0.46 -10.55 -16.03
C HIS A 121 1.49 -9.78 -15.19
N GLU A 122 1.87 -8.59 -15.66
CA GLU A 122 2.79 -7.69 -14.98
C GLU A 122 2.04 -6.67 -14.11
N VAL A 123 2.45 -6.54 -12.86
CA VAL A 123 1.95 -5.53 -11.93
C VAL A 123 3.04 -4.51 -11.66
N LYS A 124 2.80 -3.23 -11.97
CA LYS A 124 3.75 -2.15 -11.64
C LYS A 124 3.56 -1.72 -10.19
N ALA A 125 4.60 -1.85 -9.38
CA ALA A 125 4.59 -1.56 -7.96
C ALA A 125 5.52 -0.42 -7.60
N ILE A 126 5.13 0.41 -6.63
CA ILE A 126 5.94 1.53 -6.16
C ILE A 126 5.76 1.77 -4.67
N GLY A 127 6.84 2.14 -4.00
CA GLY A 127 6.87 2.52 -2.60
C GLY A 127 6.59 4.00 -2.42
N LEU A 128 5.69 4.35 -1.50
CA LEU A 128 5.42 5.72 -1.09
C LEU A 128 5.50 5.86 0.43
N PRO A 129 5.91 7.03 0.97
CA PRO A 129 5.91 7.25 2.40
C PRO A 129 4.54 7.04 3.05
N HIS A 130 4.51 6.43 4.23
CA HIS A 130 3.26 6.19 4.96
C HIS A 130 2.52 7.52 5.27
N PRO A 131 1.18 7.60 5.10
CA PRO A 131 0.38 8.82 5.29
C PRO A 131 0.56 9.54 6.63
N ASP A 132 0.90 8.82 7.69
CA ASP A 132 1.15 9.39 9.03
C ASP A 132 2.38 10.31 9.09
N ARG A 133 3.35 10.13 8.18
CA ARG A 133 4.60 10.91 8.16
C ARG A 133 4.78 11.74 6.90
N ALA A 134 3.90 11.58 5.92
CA ALA A 134 3.98 12.25 4.64
C ALA A 134 3.29 13.63 4.68
N LYS A 135 3.88 14.61 4.00
CA LYS A 135 3.20 15.87 3.69
C LYS A 135 2.19 15.60 2.56
N LYS A 136 0.93 15.99 2.77
CA LYS A 136 -0.17 15.74 1.81
C LYS A 136 0.14 16.27 0.40
N ALA A 137 0.57 17.53 0.29
CA ALA A 137 0.86 18.17 -0.99
C ALA A 137 1.93 17.40 -1.80
N THR A 138 3.04 17.04 -1.16
CA THR A 138 4.12 16.25 -1.79
C THR A 138 3.64 14.89 -2.28
N GLN A 139 2.73 14.23 -1.56
CA GLN A 139 2.17 12.95 -2.03
C GLN A 139 1.22 13.11 -3.20
N ILE A 140 0.43 14.18 -3.25
CA ILE A 140 -0.42 14.49 -4.40
C ILE A 140 0.43 14.68 -5.65
N GLU A 141 1.49 15.49 -5.57
CA GLU A 141 2.40 15.73 -6.70
C GLU A 141 3.04 14.44 -7.21
N ARG A 142 3.54 13.61 -6.29
CA ARG A 142 4.13 12.30 -6.63
C ARG A 142 3.14 11.37 -7.29
N VAL A 143 1.97 11.16 -6.68
CA VAL A 143 0.95 10.26 -7.23
C VAL A 143 0.47 10.78 -8.58
N LYS A 144 0.27 12.10 -8.74
CA LYS A 144 -0.11 12.70 -10.02
C LYS A 144 0.93 12.43 -11.12
N ALA A 145 2.22 12.58 -10.81
CA ALA A 145 3.30 12.27 -11.76
C ALA A 145 3.33 10.79 -12.15
N LEU A 146 3.21 9.89 -11.16
CA LEU A 146 3.21 8.44 -11.37
C LEU A 146 1.97 7.92 -12.12
N MET A 147 0.83 8.59 -11.96
CA MET A 147 -0.38 8.23 -12.70
C MET A 147 -0.35 8.70 -14.15
N ALA A 148 0.49 9.68 -14.48
CA ALA A 148 0.70 10.17 -15.84
C ALA A 148 1.79 9.40 -16.63
N SER A 149 2.61 8.61 -15.94
CA SER A 149 3.56 7.64 -16.54
C SER A 149 2.90 6.29 -16.80
#